data_AF-A0A133ZPY6-F1
#
_entry.id   AF-A0A133ZPY6-F1
#
_cell.length_a   1.000
_cell.length_b   1.000
_cell.length_c   1.000
_cell.angle_alpha   90.00
_cell.angle_beta   90.00
_cell.angle_gamma   90.00
#
_symmetry.space_group_name_H-M   'P 1'
#
loop_
_entity.id
_entity.type
_entity.pdbx_description
1 polymer ?
#
loop_
_entity_poly.entity_id
_entity_poly.type
_entity_poly.pdbx_seq_one_letter_code
_entity_poly.pdbx_strand_id
1 'polypeptide(L)'
;MKDLKVNYLRNLKSNRLIFEPEEKFLIELKSKYAFELGMIEHNEIKGFLKPTLKRVDARLQLSYDISSLQPLSRVLEVRTMNTDEIKDFIIDIISATKALEEFLLEAYSMVLDPEYIFTDLNLKRYSFLYIPRSENNKEEMKLLLESILDNINKEDKDCLITVYGMLKECQKKDFVINDLEELLDRSVQKEVKRYEPVVDCETETENPIECRDKKKKQFNIFGGIFKGNKIKEQTEEEEFLEKVFDGYEPGVRAACLNEEKSVFEVGNEEISNTVLLTDIKLNNSGRVLKSINGKEDIEISYLPFIIGKQDRICDYVLDVEGVSRIHLKFFEKKGLLYAIDLNSRNGTYINGKKLENEENIEMNTGDIVNICGMSYRLEM
;
A
#
# COMPACT_ATOMS: atom_id res chain seq x y z
N MET A 1 -14.21 -9.50 -3.35
CA MET A 1 -13.58 -10.09 -4.56
C MET A 1 -13.78 -11.61 -4.70
N LYS A 2 -14.70 -12.26 -3.97
CA LYS A 2 -14.81 -13.74 -3.94
C LYS A 2 -15.26 -14.38 -5.26
N ASP A 3 -15.93 -13.62 -6.14
CA ASP A 3 -16.50 -14.12 -7.41
C ASP A 3 -15.71 -13.64 -8.66
N LEU A 4 -14.44 -13.26 -8.47
CA LEU A 4 -13.57 -12.74 -9.52
C LEU A 4 -12.23 -13.48 -9.49
N LYS A 5 -11.85 -14.06 -10.64
CA LYS A 5 -10.48 -14.52 -10.85
C LYS A 5 -9.61 -13.35 -11.28
N VAL A 6 -8.49 -13.17 -10.60
CA VAL A 6 -7.56 -12.07 -10.86
C VAL A 6 -6.33 -12.61 -11.57
N ASN A 7 -6.01 -12.05 -12.72
CA ASN A 7 -4.84 -12.37 -13.51
C ASN A 7 -4.02 -11.10 -13.78
N TYR A 8 -2.69 -11.22 -13.71
CA TYR A 8 -1.77 -10.18 -14.12
C TYR A 8 -1.18 -10.57 -15.46
N LEU A 9 -1.41 -9.74 -16.48
CA LEU A 9 -0.72 -9.85 -17.76
C LEU A 9 0.42 -8.83 -17.76
N ARG A 10 1.62 -9.31 -17.47
CA ARG A 10 2.84 -8.50 -17.54
C ARG A 10 3.55 -8.83 -18.85
N ASN A 11 3.74 -7.81 -19.68
CA ASN A 11 4.59 -7.92 -20.87
C ASN A 11 5.36 -6.61 -21.06
N LEU A 12 6.39 -6.63 -21.91
CA LEU A 12 7.30 -5.51 -22.13
C LEU A 12 6.63 -4.20 -22.58
N LYS A 13 5.38 -4.24 -23.06
CA LYS A 13 4.64 -3.07 -23.61
C LYS A 13 3.45 -2.64 -22.76
N SER A 14 2.92 -3.51 -21.91
CA SER A 14 1.74 -3.24 -21.11
C SER A 14 1.70 -4.15 -19.89
N ASN A 15 1.51 -3.55 -18.72
CA ASN A 15 1.13 -4.27 -17.52
C ASN A 15 -0.37 -4.09 -17.34
N ARG A 16 -1.12 -5.19 -17.35
CA ARG A 16 -2.56 -5.17 -17.22
C ARG A 16 -3.03 -6.04 -16.07
N LEU A 17 -3.95 -5.51 -15.30
CA LEU A 17 -4.72 -6.25 -14.32
C LEU A 17 -6.03 -6.70 -14.98
N ILE A 18 -6.35 -7.98 -14.90
CA ILE A 18 -7.50 -8.59 -15.55
C ILE A 18 -8.35 -9.28 -14.50
N PHE A 19 -9.62 -8.88 -14.41
CA PHE A 19 -10.63 -9.56 -13.62
C PHE A 19 -11.54 -10.38 -14.54
N GLU A 20 -11.63 -11.65 -14.24
CA GLU A 20 -12.52 -12.61 -14.88
C GLU A 20 -13.69 -12.93 -13.93
N PRO A 21 -14.88 -12.36 -14.16
CA PRO A 21 -16.07 -12.65 -13.37
C PRO A 21 -16.49 -14.11 -13.57
N GLU A 22 -16.85 -14.77 -12.46
CA GLU A 22 -17.50 -16.07 -12.51
C GLU A 22 -18.90 -15.98 -13.13
N GLU A 23 -19.47 -17.11 -13.58
CA GLU A 23 -20.73 -17.13 -14.35
C GLU A 23 -21.88 -16.40 -13.64
N LYS A 24 -22.00 -16.57 -12.32
CA LYS A 24 -23.04 -15.91 -11.52
C LYS A 24 -22.89 -14.39 -11.55
N PHE A 25 -21.68 -13.90 -11.29
CA PHE A 25 -21.40 -12.46 -11.26
C PHE A 25 -21.45 -11.84 -12.68
N LEU A 26 -21.10 -12.61 -13.72
CA LEU A 26 -21.25 -12.19 -15.11
C LEU A 26 -22.71 -11.85 -15.48
N ILE A 27 -23.68 -12.59 -14.94
CA ILE A 27 -25.11 -12.29 -15.14
C ILE A 27 -25.47 -10.98 -14.44
N GLU A 28 -25.01 -10.77 -13.21
CA GLU A 28 -25.25 -9.53 -12.46
C GLU A 28 -24.61 -8.32 -13.17
N LEU A 29 -23.38 -8.44 -13.65
CA LEU A 29 -22.70 -7.40 -14.43
C LEU A 29 -23.49 -6.98 -15.67
N LYS A 30 -24.12 -7.92 -16.38
CA LYS A 30 -24.91 -7.64 -17.59
C LYS A 30 -26.33 -7.17 -17.31
N SER A 31 -26.82 -7.31 -16.08
CA SER A 31 -28.18 -6.95 -15.70
C SER A 31 -28.16 -5.88 -14.63
N LYS A 32 -27.97 -6.27 -13.37
CA LYS A 32 -27.95 -5.42 -12.19
C LYS A 32 -26.96 -4.26 -12.30
N TYR A 33 -25.73 -4.52 -12.74
CA TYR A 33 -24.64 -3.54 -12.75
C TYR A 33 -24.32 -2.97 -14.14
N ALA A 34 -25.23 -3.14 -15.10
CA ALA A 34 -25.00 -2.72 -16.48
C ALA A 34 -24.84 -1.19 -16.61
N PHE A 35 -25.58 -0.44 -15.79
CA PHE A 35 -25.49 1.01 -15.73
C PHE A 35 -24.11 1.45 -15.22
N GLU A 36 -23.68 0.91 -14.09
CA GLU A 36 -22.43 1.26 -13.43
C GLU A 36 -21.23 0.92 -14.31
N LEU A 37 -21.24 -0.27 -14.95
CA LEU A 37 -20.24 -0.65 -15.94
C LEU A 37 -20.20 0.32 -17.13
N GLY A 38 -21.36 0.72 -17.65
CA GLY A 38 -21.44 1.68 -18.75
C GLY A 38 -20.84 3.03 -18.36
N MET A 39 -21.18 3.54 -17.18
CA MET A 39 -20.69 4.83 -16.68
C MET A 39 -19.18 4.82 -16.44
N ILE A 40 -18.63 3.79 -15.79
CA ILE A 40 -17.19 3.73 -15.53
C ILE A 40 -16.36 3.47 -16.80
N GLU A 41 -16.90 2.75 -17.79
CA GLU A 41 -16.21 2.49 -19.06
C GLU A 41 -16.16 3.74 -19.97
N HIS A 42 -17.23 4.55 -19.98
CA HIS A 42 -17.35 5.67 -20.93
C HIS A 42 -16.89 7.01 -20.38
N ASN A 43 -16.72 7.14 -19.06
CA ASN A 43 -16.28 8.38 -18.41
C ASN A 43 -14.86 8.26 -17.86
N GLU A 44 -14.18 9.41 -17.76
CA GLU A 44 -12.94 9.52 -17.01
C GLU A 44 -13.25 10.12 -15.64
N ILE A 45 -13.28 9.26 -14.63
CA ILE A 45 -13.60 9.65 -13.26
C ILE A 45 -12.30 9.91 -12.51
N LYS A 46 -12.16 11.11 -11.94
CA LYS A 46 -10.96 11.49 -11.18
C LYS A 46 -10.72 10.51 -10.04
N GLY A 47 -9.48 10.03 -9.95
CA GLY A 47 -9.08 9.04 -8.94
C GLY A 47 -9.31 7.59 -9.37
N PHE A 48 -9.92 7.30 -10.52
CA PHE A 48 -10.15 5.92 -10.96
C PHE A 48 -9.33 5.55 -12.20
N LEU A 49 -8.85 4.31 -12.22
CA LEU A 49 -8.35 3.71 -13.45
C LEU A 49 -9.52 3.35 -14.35
N LYS A 50 -9.45 3.77 -15.62
CA LYS A 50 -10.49 3.48 -16.61
C LYS A 50 -10.47 1.98 -16.97
N PRO A 51 -11.55 1.23 -16.72
CA PRO A 51 -11.64 -0.16 -17.13
C PRO A 51 -11.81 -0.26 -18.66
N THR A 52 -11.32 -1.37 -19.21
CA THR A 52 -11.63 -1.81 -20.57
C THR A 52 -12.34 -3.16 -20.49
N LEU A 53 -13.56 -3.25 -21.02
CA LEU A 53 -14.26 -4.53 -21.14
C LEU A 53 -13.86 -5.22 -22.43
N LYS A 54 -13.30 -6.43 -22.32
CA LYS A 54 -12.93 -7.28 -23.46
C LYS A 54 -13.73 -8.56 -23.44
N ARG A 55 -14.01 -9.11 -24.62
CA ARG A 55 -14.54 -10.46 -24.77
C ARG A 55 -13.45 -11.33 -25.39
N VAL A 56 -12.98 -12.32 -24.63
CA VAL A 56 -11.98 -13.31 -25.05
C VAL A 56 -12.58 -14.68 -24.78
N ASP A 57 -12.59 -15.56 -25.78
CA ASP A 57 -13.17 -16.92 -25.68
C ASP A 57 -14.59 -16.96 -25.09
N ALA A 58 -15.45 -16.04 -25.54
CA ALA A 58 -16.81 -15.83 -25.05
C ALA A 58 -16.97 -15.43 -23.57
N ARG A 59 -15.87 -15.21 -22.84
CA ARG A 59 -15.85 -14.69 -21.47
C ARG A 59 -15.60 -13.18 -21.46
N LEU A 60 -16.32 -12.47 -20.60
CA LEU A 60 -16.09 -11.04 -20.37
C LEU A 60 -14.88 -10.89 -19.45
N GLN A 61 -13.97 -9.98 -19.76
CA GLN A 61 -12.82 -9.63 -18.94
C GLN A 61 -12.85 -8.13 -18.68
N LEU A 62 -12.73 -7.75 -17.40
CA LEU A 62 -12.59 -6.37 -16.97
C LEU A 62 -11.10 -6.08 -16.78
N SER A 63 -10.51 -5.26 -17.65
CA SER A 63 -9.06 -5.06 -17.67
C SER A 63 -8.68 -3.61 -17.41
N TYR A 64 -7.73 -3.41 -16.49
CA TYR A 64 -7.13 -2.11 -16.18
C TYR A 64 -5.69 -2.05 -16.68
N ASP A 65 -5.31 -0.90 -17.22
CA ASP A 65 -3.90 -0.62 -17.53
C ASP A 65 -3.22 -0.10 -16.27
N ILE A 66 -2.22 -0.83 -15.80
CA ILE A 66 -1.42 -0.50 -14.62
C ILE A 66 0.04 -0.23 -15.02
N SER A 67 0.29 0.06 -16.30
CA SER A 67 1.61 0.38 -16.80
C SER A 67 2.16 1.63 -16.12
N SER A 68 3.41 1.57 -15.64
CA SER A 68 4.07 2.64 -14.86
C SER A 68 3.44 2.94 -13.50
N LEU A 69 2.54 2.08 -13.01
CA LEU A 69 1.97 2.19 -11.67
C LEU A 69 2.49 1.05 -10.79
N GLN A 70 2.56 1.31 -9.49
CA GLN A 70 2.86 0.32 -8.46
C GLN A 70 1.67 0.17 -7.51
N PRO A 71 1.38 -1.03 -7.00
CA PRO A 71 0.34 -1.22 -6.00
C PRO A 71 0.75 -0.61 -4.65
N LEU A 72 -0.21 -0.16 -3.86
CA LEU A 72 0.01 0.47 -2.56
C LEU A 72 0.66 -0.48 -1.55
N SER A 73 0.26 -1.75 -1.56
CA SER A 73 0.90 -2.83 -0.79
C SER A 73 2.42 -2.81 -0.94
N ARG A 74 2.91 -2.71 -2.18
CA ARG A 74 4.34 -2.61 -2.49
C ARG A 74 4.98 -1.37 -1.88
N VAL A 75 4.29 -0.23 -1.86
CA VAL A 75 4.80 1.01 -1.25
C VAL A 75 4.91 0.84 0.27
N LEU A 76 3.88 0.31 0.91
CA LEU A 76 3.83 0.07 2.35
C LEU A 76 4.92 -0.90 2.81
N GLU A 77 5.24 -1.92 2.02
CA GLU A 77 6.32 -2.88 2.33
C GLU A 77 7.73 -2.25 2.29
N VAL A 78 7.93 -1.19 1.51
CA VAL A 78 9.28 -0.65 1.25
C VAL A 78 9.60 0.62 1.99
N ARG A 79 8.59 1.34 2.48
CA ARG A 79 8.75 2.60 3.20
C ARG A 79 7.60 2.80 4.18
N THR A 80 7.86 3.61 5.20
CA THR A 80 6.82 4.13 6.08
C THR A 80 6.15 5.37 5.47
N MET A 81 4.87 5.57 5.78
CA MET A 81 4.18 6.84 5.51
C MET A 81 4.21 7.76 6.74
N ASN A 82 4.36 9.06 6.51
CA ASN A 82 4.23 10.06 7.56
C ASN A 82 2.78 10.58 7.69
N THR A 83 2.53 11.38 8.72
CA THR A 83 1.19 11.93 9.01
C THR A 83 0.56 12.67 7.83
N ASP A 84 1.32 13.52 7.14
CA ASP A 84 0.79 14.34 6.05
C ASP A 84 0.50 13.50 4.82
N GLU A 85 1.36 12.53 4.49
CA GLU A 85 1.12 11.57 3.41
C GLU A 85 -0.13 10.73 3.63
N ILE A 86 -0.39 10.32 4.87
CA ILE A 86 -1.61 9.58 5.24
C ILE A 86 -2.83 10.48 5.09
N LYS A 87 -2.77 11.73 5.55
CA LYS A 87 -3.87 12.69 5.37
C LYS A 87 -4.17 12.91 3.89
N ASP A 88 -3.14 13.18 3.09
CA ASP A 88 -3.27 13.37 1.63
C ASP A 88 -3.89 12.14 0.97
N PHE A 89 -3.47 10.94 1.37
CA PHE A 89 -4.04 9.69 0.87
C PHE A 89 -5.54 9.55 1.21
N ILE A 90 -5.94 9.87 2.44
CA ILE A 90 -7.34 9.82 2.86
C ILE A 90 -8.16 10.91 2.13
N ILE A 91 -7.60 12.09 1.90
CA ILE A 91 -8.22 13.14 1.07
C ILE A 91 -8.43 12.64 -0.37
N ASP A 92 -7.47 11.91 -0.95
CA ASP A 92 -7.60 11.32 -2.28
C ASP A 92 -8.73 10.28 -2.34
N ILE A 93 -8.88 9.45 -1.29
CA ILE A 93 -10.00 8.51 -1.16
C ILE A 93 -11.34 9.26 -1.11
N ILE A 94 -11.47 10.27 -0.24
CA ILE A 94 -12.70 11.07 -0.09
C ILE A 94 -13.00 11.84 -1.38
N SER A 95 -11.98 12.34 -2.07
CA SER A 95 -12.15 13.04 -3.34
C SER A 95 -12.63 12.09 -4.44
N ALA A 96 -12.14 10.85 -4.44
CA ALA A 96 -12.57 9.81 -5.37
C ALA A 96 -14.02 9.38 -5.10
N THR A 97 -14.44 9.22 -3.84
CA THR A 97 -15.85 8.91 -3.53
C THR A 97 -16.78 10.02 -3.99
N LYS A 98 -16.45 11.29 -3.74
CA LYS A 98 -17.20 12.46 -4.22
C LYS A 98 -17.27 12.49 -5.76
N ALA A 99 -16.18 12.14 -6.45
CA ALA A 99 -16.16 12.10 -7.91
C ALA A 99 -17.10 11.02 -8.50
N LEU A 100 -17.34 9.90 -7.80
CA LEU A 100 -18.31 8.89 -8.24
C LEU A 100 -19.75 9.39 -8.19
N GLU A 101 -20.09 10.24 -7.20
CA GLU A 101 -21.44 10.78 -7.02
C GLU A 101 -21.90 11.59 -8.25
N GLU A 102 -20.99 12.31 -8.91
CA GLU A 102 -21.26 13.06 -10.15
C GLU A 102 -21.78 12.17 -11.30
N PHE A 103 -21.44 10.88 -11.26
CA PHE A 103 -21.82 9.88 -12.26
C PHE A 103 -22.90 8.90 -11.76
N LEU A 104 -23.51 9.18 -10.61
CA LEU A 104 -24.48 8.30 -9.94
C LEU A 104 -23.90 6.91 -9.65
N LEU A 105 -22.58 6.84 -9.42
CA LEU A 105 -21.89 5.62 -9.08
C LEU A 105 -21.72 5.50 -7.57
N GLU A 106 -21.80 4.26 -7.11
CA GLU A 106 -21.82 3.94 -5.69
C GLU A 106 -20.41 3.84 -5.09
N ALA A 107 -20.15 4.57 -4.01
CA ALA A 107 -18.85 4.63 -3.35
C ALA A 107 -18.36 3.27 -2.82
N TYR A 108 -19.28 2.37 -2.42
CA TYR A 108 -18.93 1.03 -1.95
C TYR A 108 -18.30 0.14 -3.03
N SER A 109 -18.44 0.49 -4.31
CA SER A 109 -17.84 -0.25 -5.42
C SER A 109 -16.38 0.14 -5.68
N MET A 110 -15.87 1.17 -5.01
CA MET A 110 -14.44 1.46 -4.97
C MET A 110 -13.69 0.35 -4.23
N VAL A 111 -12.60 -0.15 -4.81
CA VAL A 111 -11.73 -1.17 -4.21
C VAL A 111 -10.72 -0.50 -3.30
N LEU A 112 -10.69 -0.90 -2.02
CA LEU A 112 -9.83 -0.33 -0.99
C LEU A 112 -8.75 -1.28 -0.47
N ASP A 113 -8.58 -2.41 -1.12
CA ASP A 113 -7.51 -3.35 -0.82
C ASP A 113 -6.15 -2.81 -1.35
N PRO A 114 -5.09 -2.72 -0.51
CA PRO A 114 -3.76 -2.25 -0.91
C PRO A 114 -3.13 -2.97 -2.11
N GLU A 115 -3.52 -4.21 -2.42
CA GLU A 115 -3.06 -4.93 -3.63
C GLU A 115 -3.62 -4.33 -4.93
N TYR A 116 -4.72 -3.58 -4.82
CA TYR A 116 -5.51 -3.06 -5.95
C TYR A 116 -5.66 -1.53 -5.94
N ILE A 117 -4.99 -0.84 -5.02
CA ILE A 117 -4.82 0.62 -5.07
C ILE A 117 -3.48 0.88 -5.75
N PHE A 118 -3.49 1.72 -6.78
CA PHE A 118 -2.29 1.98 -7.58
C PHE A 118 -1.82 3.42 -7.40
N THR A 119 -0.51 3.63 -7.49
CA THR A 119 0.08 4.97 -7.43
C THR A 119 1.25 5.09 -8.38
N ASP A 120 1.57 6.32 -8.78
CA ASP A 120 2.77 6.59 -9.56
C ASP A 120 4.03 6.43 -8.70
N LEU A 121 5.19 6.35 -9.35
CA LEU A 121 6.47 6.20 -8.65
C LEU A 121 6.79 7.36 -7.70
N ASN A 122 6.18 8.54 -7.91
CA ASN A 122 6.39 9.71 -7.06
C ASN A 122 5.35 9.87 -5.96
N LEU A 123 4.37 8.96 -5.85
CA LEU A 123 3.35 8.97 -4.80
C LEU A 123 2.51 10.24 -4.77
N LYS A 124 2.33 10.86 -5.94
CA LYS A 124 1.58 12.12 -6.08
C LYS A 124 0.12 11.88 -6.39
N ARG A 125 -0.21 10.70 -6.92
CA ARG A 125 -1.57 10.35 -7.32
C ARG A 125 -1.87 8.92 -6.95
N TYR A 126 -2.93 8.72 -6.19
CA TYR A 126 -3.53 7.41 -6.01
C TYR A 126 -4.64 7.19 -7.03
N SER A 127 -4.77 5.96 -7.49
CA SER A 127 -5.72 5.53 -8.50
C SER A 127 -6.39 4.25 -8.02
N PHE A 128 -7.71 4.31 -7.92
CA PHE A 128 -8.57 3.25 -7.41
C PHE A 128 -9.19 2.45 -8.55
N LEU A 129 -9.59 1.22 -8.24
CA LEU A 129 -10.41 0.42 -9.13
C LEU A 129 -11.88 0.55 -8.73
N TYR A 130 -12.75 0.44 -9.73
CA TYR A 130 -14.19 0.39 -9.52
C TYR A 130 -14.71 -0.97 -9.97
N ILE A 131 -15.16 -1.77 -9.02
CA ILE A 131 -15.74 -3.09 -9.26
C ILE A 131 -17.17 -3.07 -8.68
N PRO A 132 -18.20 -3.08 -9.54
CA PRO A 132 -19.59 -3.07 -9.07
C PRO A 132 -19.85 -4.21 -8.11
N ARG A 133 -20.43 -3.93 -6.94
CA ARG A 133 -20.77 -4.92 -5.91
C ARG A 133 -21.96 -4.44 -5.10
N SER A 134 -22.51 -5.25 -4.20
CA SER A 134 -23.56 -4.78 -3.27
C SER A 134 -23.10 -4.77 -1.81
N GLU A 135 -21.94 -5.35 -1.54
CA GLU A 135 -21.33 -5.33 -0.21
C GLU A 135 -20.73 -3.94 0.04
N ASN A 136 -20.86 -3.43 1.27
CA ASN A 136 -20.19 -2.20 1.65
C ASN A 136 -18.66 -2.40 1.68
N ASN A 137 -17.91 -1.31 1.56
CA ASN A 137 -16.45 -1.32 1.64
C ASN A 137 -15.92 -0.91 3.03
N LYS A 138 -16.77 -0.99 4.06
CA LYS A 138 -16.40 -0.60 5.43
C LYS A 138 -15.28 -1.47 5.99
N GLU A 139 -15.40 -2.78 5.83
CA GLU A 139 -14.35 -3.71 6.28
C GLU A 139 -13.07 -3.54 5.45
N GLU A 140 -13.17 -3.26 4.15
CA GLU A 140 -11.98 -2.94 3.32
C GLU A 140 -11.29 -1.67 3.80
N MET A 141 -12.04 -0.60 4.12
CA MET A 141 -11.47 0.63 4.67
C MET A 141 -10.76 0.38 6.00
N LYS A 142 -11.36 -0.42 6.89
CA LYS A 142 -10.74 -0.80 8.16
C LYS A 142 -9.44 -1.58 7.93
N LEU A 143 -9.46 -2.61 7.07
CA LEU A 143 -8.27 -3.40 6.73
C LEU A 143 -7.16 -2.56 6.07
N LEU A 144 -7.54 -1.58 5.24
CA LEU A 144 -6.60 -0.63 4.65
C LEU A 144 -5.90 0.21 5.72
N LEU A 145 -6.66 0.76 6.68
CA LEU A 145 -6.08 1.54 7.78
C LEU A 145 -5.23 0.68 8.72
N GLU A 146 -5.61 -0.58 8.97
CA GLU A 146 -4.78 -1.54 9.71
C GLU A 146 -3.46 -1.81 8.97
N SER A 147 -3.51 -2.01 7.65
CA SER A 147 -2.31 -2.16 6.82
C SER A 147 -1.41 -0.93 6.85
N ILE A 148 -1.98 0.29 6.88
CA ILE A 148 -1.20 1.51 7.07
C ILE A 148 -0.57 1.53 8.47
N LEU A 149 -1.34 1.24 9.52
CA LEU A 149 -0.87 1.23 10.92
C LEU A 149 0.32 0.27 11.13
N ASP A 150 0.32 -0.87 10.46
CA ASP A 150 1.43 -1.83 10.55
C ASP A 150 2.73 -1.31 9.92
N ASN A 151 2.64 -0.31 9.04
CA ASN A 151 3.73 0.23 8.25
C ASN A 151 4.02 1.73 8.54
N ILE A 152 3.59 2.27 9.68
CA ILE A 152 4.00 3.63 10.12
C ILE A 152 5.22 3.59 11.04
N ASN A 153 5.91 4.73 11.16
CA ASN A 153 6.88 4.91 12.24
C ASN A 153 6.14 5.09 13.58
N LYS A 154 6.18 4.08 14.45
CA LYS A 154 5.48 4.08 15.74
C LYS A 154 6.03 5.11 16.75
N GLU A 155 7.24 5.61 16.52
CA GLU A 155 7.80 6.72 17.32
C GLU A 155 7.11 8.06 17.02
N ASP A 156 6.47 8.18 15.84
CA ASP A 156 5.68 9.35 15.46
C ASP A 156 4.28 9.26 16.08
N LYS A 157 4.14 9.92 17.24
CA LYS A 157 2.89 9.96 18.00
C LYS A 157 1.75 10.62 17.22
N ASP A 158 2.04 11.63 16.42
CA ASP A 158 1.00 12.34 15.67
C ASP A 158 0.45 11.44 14.56
N CYS A 159 1.33 10.68 13.90
CA CYS A 159 0.96 9.67 12.91
C CYS A 159 0.11 8.56 13.54
N LEU A 160 0.57 8.01 14.67
CA LEU A 160 -0.11 6.97 15.42
C LEU A 160 -1.52 7.41 15.83
N ILE A 161 -1.66 8.57 16.47
CA ILE A 161 -2.96 9.13 16.89
C ILE A 161 -3.88 9.35 15.70
N THR A 162 -3.34 9.81 14.57
CA THR A 162 -4.12 10.07 13.34
C THR A 162 -4.74 8.78 12.81
N VAL A 163 -3.93 7.72 12.61
CA VAL A 163 -4.42 6.44 12.07
C VAL A 163 -5.37 5.76 13.05
N TYR A 164 -5.09 5.79 14.35
CA TYR A 164 -6.03 5.25 15.35
C TYR A 164 -7.35 6.01 15.41
N GLY A 165 -7.32 7.33 15.26
CA GLY A 165 -8.53 8.14 15.14
C GLY A 165 -9.41 7.69 13.99
N MET A 166 -8.81 7.44 12.82
CA MET A 166 -9.51 6.94 11.63
C MET A 166 -10.06 5.53 11.83
N LEU A 167 -9.29 4.63 12.46
CA LEU A 167 -9.75 3.27 12.79
C LEU A 167 -10.94 3.28 13.73
N LYS A 168 -10.91 4.14 14.77
CA LYS A 168 -12.02 4.31 15.70
C LYS A 168 -13.28 4.81 15.01
N GLU A 169 -13.13 5.74 14.07
CA GLU A 169 -14.24 6.24 13.25
C GLU A 169 -14.88 5.12 12.42
N CYS A 170 -14.05 4.27 11.80
CA CYS A 170 -14.50 3.09 11.05
C CYS A 170 -15.27 2.07 11.90
N GLN A 171 -15.20 2.10 13.23
CA GLN A 171 -15.96 1.19 14.09
C GLN A 171 -17.43 1.59 14.25
N LYS A 172 -17.81 2.85 13.97
CA LYS A 172 -19.19 3.34 14.07
C LYS A 172 -20.12 2.55 13.15
N LYS A 173 -21.32 2.21 13.61
CA LYS A 173 -22.25 1.33 12.86
C LYS A 173 -22.66 1.93 11.51
N ASP A 174 -22.80 3.23 11.46
CA ASP A 174 -23.24 4.09 10.35
C ASP A 174 -22.10 4.74 9.59
N PHE A 175 -20.85 4.30 9.82
CA PHE A 175 -19.66 4.83 9.16
C PHE A 175 -19.78 4.87 7.63
N VAL A 176 -19.46 6.02 7.07
CA VAL A 176 -19.15 6.23 5.66
C VAL A 176 -17.77 6.88 5.51
N ILE A 177 -17.11 6.66 4.37
CA ILE A 177 -15.75 7.15 4.12
C ILE A 177 -15.62 8.67 4.33
N ASN A 178 -16.65 9.43 3.96
CA ASN A 178 -16.65 10.88 4.09
C ASN A 178 -16.60 11.36 5.56
N ASP A 179 -16.95 10.51 6.54
CA ASP A 179 -16.87 10.85 7.97
C ASP A 179 -15.42 11.10 8.43
N LEU A 180 -14.44 10.55 7.70
CA LEU A 180 -13.02 10.77 7.98
C LEU A 180 -12.57 12.21 7.73
N GLU A 181 -13.33 13.00 6.96
CA GLU A 181 -13.03 14.41 6.68
C GLU A 181 -12.97 15.24 7.97
N GLU A 182 -13.86 14.96 8.94
CA GLU A 182 -13.90 15.68 10.22
C GLU A 182 -12.64 15.46 11.09
N LEU A 183 -11.95 14.33 10.91
CA LEU A 183 -10.72 14.02 11.65
C LEU A 183 -9.51 14.75 11.05
N LEU A 184 -9.53 14.99 9.75
CA LEU A 184 -8.47 15.72 9.05
C LEU A 184 -8.46 17.20 9.47
N ASP A 185 -9.65 17.81 9.59
CA ASP A 185 -9.82 19.23 9.95
C ASP A 185 -9.40 19.58 11.38
N ARG A 186 -9.50 18.64 12.33
CA ARG A 186 -9.10 18.87 13.73
C ARG A 186 -7.60 19.16 13.88
N SER A 187 -6.79 18.79 12.90
CA SER A 187 -5.36 19.10 12.89
C SER A 187 -5.07 20.55 12.45
N VAL A 188 -5.96 21.17 11.66
CA VAL A 188 -5.81 22.56 11.16
C VAL A 188 -6.07 23.58 12.27
N GLN A 189 -7.00 23.33 13.19
CA GLN A 189 -7.34 24.27 14.27
C GLN A 189 -6.27 24.40 15.36
N LYS A 190 -5.33 23.45 15.47
CA LYS A 190 -4.19 23.54 16.41
C LYS A 190 -3.10 24.49 15.92
N GLU A 191 -2.95 24.69 14.61
CA GLU A 191 -1.94 25.59 14.04
C GLU A 191 -2.40 27.05 14.02
N VAL A 192 -3.69 27.30 13.73
CA VAL A 192 -4.24 28.67 13.64
C VAL A 192 -4.26 29.38 15.01
N LYS A 193 -4.46 28.66 16.12
CA LYS A 193 -4.44 29.27 17.47
C LYS A 193 -3.04 29.63 17.98
N ARG A 194 -1.97 29.30 17.24
CA ARG A 194 -0.57 29.57 17.65
C ARG A 194 -0.02 30.89 17.12
N TYR A 195 -0.70 31.52 16.17
CA TYR A 195 -0.31 32.78 15.54
C TYR A 195 -1.49 33.75 15.39
N GLU A 196 -2.05 34.21 16.50
CA GLU A 196 -2.68 35.54 16.52
C GLU A 196 -1.75 36.49 17.27
N PRO A 197 -1.24 37.57 16.64
CA PRO A 197 -0.45 38.57 17.33
C PRO A 197 -1.36 39.38 18.25
N VAL A 198 -0.99 39.43 19.53
CA VAL A 198 -1.61 40.29 20.54
C VAL A 198 -1.44 41.74 20.10
N VAL A 199 -2.55 42.40 19.76
CA VAL A 199 -2.61 43.86 19.61
C VAL A 199 -2.82 44.42 21.02
N ASP A 200 -1.75 44.98 21.58
CA ASP A 200 -1.82 45.78 22.81
C ASP A 200 -2.69 47.01 22.58
N CYS A 201 -3.75 47.13 23.37
CA CYS A 201 -4.42 48.38 23.65
C CYS A 201 -4.71 48.40 25.16
N GLU A 202 -3.86 49.13 25.88
CA GLU A 202 -4.05 49.46 27.29
C GLU A 202 -5.29 50.34 27.48
N THR A 203 -6.05 50.10 28.56
CA THR A 203 -6.55 51.14 29.46
C THR A 203 -7.10 50.52 30.76
N GLU A 204 -6.67 51.12 31.86
CA GLU A 204 -6.96 50.87 33.29
C GLU A 204 -8.46 51.17 33.60
N THR A 205 -9.15 50.63 34.63
CA THR A 205 -8.90 50.78 36.08
C THR A 205 -9.82 49.88 36.95
N GLU A 206 -9.34 49.62 38.18
CA GLU A 206 -10.05 49.40 39.47
C GLU A 206 -10.57 48.01 39.96
N ASN A 207 -10.15 47.70 41.20
CA ASN A 207 -10.27 46.48 42.04
C ASN A 207 -11.58 46.46 42.91
N PRO A 208 -11.78 45.54 43.90
CA PRO A 208 -11.84 44.06 43.87
C PRO A 208 -13.06 43.50 44.67
N ILE A 209 -13.74 42.41 44.26
CA ILE A 209 -14.60 41.64 45.19
C ILE A 209 -14.49 40.12 44.93
N GLU A 210 -14.06 39.44 46.00
CA GLU A 210 -13.96 38.02 46.32
C GLU A 210 -14.55 36.98 45.35
N CYS A 211 -13.65 36.15 44.79
CA CYS A 211 -14.01 34.90 44.12
C CYS A 211 -13.57 33.71 44.99
N ARG A 212 -14.51 32.86 45.37
CA ARG A 212 -14.27 31.60 46.09
C ARG A 212 -13.65 30.56 45.15
N ASP A 213 -12.65 29.88 45.71
CA ASP A 213 -11.88 28.75 45.19
C ASP A 213 -12.62 27.77 44.26
N LYS A 214 -12.08 27.55 43.06
CA LYS A 214 -11.80 26.20 42.53
C LYS A 214 -10.47 26.19 41.76
N LYS A 215 -9.60 25.27 42.19
CA LYS A 215 -8.18 25.11 41.83
C LYS A 215 -7.95 24.96 40.32
N LYS A 216 -7.01 25.76 39.80
CA LYS A 216 -6.25 25.47 38.57
C LYS A 216 -5.49 24.16 38.78
N LYS A 217 -5.68 23.17 37.89
CA LYS A 217 -4.71 22.08 37.70
C LYS A 217 -4.01 22.27 36.37
N GLN A 218 -2.82 22.83 36.47
CA GLN A 218 -1.78 22.81 35.46
C GLN A 218 -1.30 21.36 35.34
N PHE A 219 -1.53 20.71 34.20
CA PHE A 219 -0.98 19.38 33.93
C PHE A 219 0.34 19.54 33.19
N ASN A 220 1.44 19.48 33.95
CA ASN A 220 2.77 19.20 33.42
C ASN A 220 2.86 17.69 33.15
N ILE A 221 2.89 17.27 31.88
CA ILE A 221 2.90 15.84 31.49
C ILE A 221 4.30 15.34 31.06
N PHE A 222 5.31 16.21 30.92
CA PHE A 222 6.68 15.79 30.60
C PHE A 222 7.63 16.04 31.77
N GLY A 223 7.60 15.13 32.74
CA GLY A 223 8.42 15.19 33.94
C GLY A 223 9.16 13.89 34.20
N GLY A 224 10.01 13.48 33.24
CA GLY A 224 11.03 12.45 33.42
C GLY A 224 10.52 11.02 33.34
N ILE A 225 10.94 10.29 32.31
CA ILE A 225 11.25 8.84 32.26
C ILE A 225 11.94 8.65 30.89
N PHE A 226 13.23 8.95 30.82
CA PHE A 226 14.10 8.45 29.75
C PHE A 226 15.42 8.03 30.40
N LYS A 227 15.46 6.78 30.85
CA LYS A 227 16.72 6.05 31.09
C LYS A 227 16.49 4.62 30.61
N GLY A 228 17.28 4.26 29.61
CA GLY A 228 17.05 3.08 28.78
C GLY A 228 17.16 1.75 29.51
N ASN A 229 16.48 0.76 28.95
CA ASN A 229 17.10 -0.46 28.43
C ASN A 229 16.04 -1.27 27.69
N LYS A 230 16.50 -1.92 26.61
CA LYS A 230 15.78 -2.86 25.74
C LYS A 230 14.90 -3.84 26.55
N ILE A 231 13.71 -4.16 26.04
CA ILE A 231 12.72 -5.20 26.47
C ILE A 231 11.36 -4.68 27.03
N LYS A 232 10.92 -3.42 26.80
CA LYS A 232 9.62 -2.93 27.36
C LYS A 232 8.69 -2.06 26.48
N GLU A 233 8.88 -2.02 25.16
CA GLU A 233 8.11 -1.08 24.31
C GLU A 233 6.64 -1.47 24.10
N GLN A 234 6.26 -2.75 24.12
CA GLN A 234 4.86 -3.17 23.92
C GLN A 234 3.90 -2.73 25.04
N THR A 235 4.38 -2.56 26.27
CA THR A 235 3.54 -2.18 27.42
C THR A 235 3.25 -0.67 27.51
N GLU A 236 4.12 0.17 26.95
CA GLU A 236 3.96 1.63 27.05
C GLU A 236 3.01 2.19 25.97
N GLU A 237 2.98 1.58 24.78
CA GLU A 237 2.04 1.90 23.71
C GLU A 237 0.58 1.57 24.10
N GLU A 238 0.36 0.38 24.66
CA GLU A 238 -0.98 -0.07 25.10
C GLU A 238 -1.51 0.83 26.24
N GLU A 239 -0.67 1.17 27.22
CA GLU A 239 -1.04 2.08 28.32
C GLU A 239 -1.31 3.53 27.82
N PHE A 240 -0.62 3.96 26.76
CA PHE A 240 -0.87 5.25 26.12
C PHE A 240 -2.21 5.27 25.37
N LEU A 241 -2.50 4.22 24.60
CA LEU A 241 -3.73 4.12 23.81
C LEU A 241 -4.97 3.97 24.70
N GLU A 242 -4.88 3.21 25.79
CA GLU A 242 -5.95 3.10 26.79
C GLU A 242 -6.25 4.46 27.47
N LYS A 243 -5.23 5.28 27.73
CA LYS A 243 -5.40 6.63 28.30
C LYS A 243 -5.97 7.66 27.33
N VAL A 244 -5.72 7.49 26.03
CA VAL A 244 -6.12 8.47 24.99
C VAL A 244 -7.48 8.12 24.39
N PHE A 245 -7.82 6.83 24.31
CA PHE A 245 -9.02 6.36 23.64
C PHE A 245 -9.86 5.48 24.57
N ASP A 246 -10.88 6.07 25.18
CA ASP A 246 -11.89 5.35 25.98
C ASP A 246 -12.55 4.26 25.09
N GLY A 247 -12.41 2.99 25.49
CA GLY A 247 -12.91 1.80 24.77
C GLY A 247 -11.90 1.00 23.92
N TYR A 248 -10.59 1.20 24.08
CA TYR A 248 -9.55 0.40 23.39
C TYR A 248 -9.47 -1.04 23.94
N GLU A 249 -9.64 -2.07 23.08
CA GLU A 249 -9.38 -3.48 23.42
C GLU A 249 -8.05 -3.94 22.77
N PRO A 250 -7.03 -4.36 23.55
CA PRO A 250 -5.81 -4.92 22.98
C PRO A 250 -6.04 -6.36 22.50
N GLY A 251 -5.71 -6.65 21.23
CA GLY A 251 -5.43 -8.02 20.78
C GLY A 251 -6.28 -8.61 19.66
N VAL A 252 -6.27 -8.00 18.46
CA VAL A 252 -6.63 -8.74 17.23
C VAL A 252 -5.36 -9.35 16.64
N ARG A 253 -4.93 -10.50 17.16
CA ARG A 253 -3.92 -11.34 16.50
C ARG A 253 -4.61 -12.33 15.55
N ALA A 254 -4.13 -12.33 14.31
CA ALA A 254 -4.00 -13.48 13.41
C ALA A 254 -5.17 -14.50 13.37
N ALA A 255 -6.01 -14.39 12.34
CA ALA A 255 -6.70 -15.55 11.79
C ALA A 255 -5.91 -16.07 10.58
N CYS A 256 -5.25 -17.21 10.78
CA CYS A 256 -4.53 -17.96 9.76
C CYS A 256 -5.46 -18.69 8.76
N LEU A 257 -4.93 -18.84 7.54
CA LEU A 257 -4.98 -20.01 6.64
C LEU A 257 -6.34 -20.62 6.25
N ASN A 258 -6.56 -20.69 4.93
CA ASN A 258 -7.02 -21.93 4.29
C ASN A 258 -6.22 -22.15 3.00
N GLU A 259 -5.31 -23.13 3.06
CA GLU A 259 -4.76 -23.80 1.90
C GLU A 259 -5.78 -24.85 1.44
N GLU A 260 -6.33 -24.71 0.24
CA GLU A 260 -6.88 -25.86 -0.48
C GLU A 260 -6.06 -26.10 -1.74
N LYS A 261 -5.23 -27.14 -1.66
CA LYS A 261 -4.56 -27.77 -2.79
C LYS A 261 -5.62 -28.37 -3.72
N SER A 262 -5.67 -27.92 -4.97
CA SER A 262 -6.15 -28.76 -6.07
C SER A 262 -5.01 -29.00 -7.04
N VAL A 263 -4.67 -30.28 -7.15
CA VAL A 263 -3.71 -30.84 -8.11
C VAL A 263 -4.43 -30.90 -9.46
N PHE A 264 -3.85 -30.31 -10.50
CA PHE A 264 -4.28 -30.58 -11.87
C PHE A 264 -3.05 -30.80 -12.76
N GLU A 265 -3.04 -31.98 -13.38
CA GLU A 265 -2.06 -32.44 -14.35
C GLU A 265 -2.15 -31.60 -15.65
N VAL A 266 -0.99 -31.16 -16.16
CA VAL A 266 -0.88 -30.48 -17.45
C VAL A 266 -0.78 -31.53 -18.55
N GLY A 267 -1.79 -31.59 -19.41
CA GLY A 267 -1.72 -32.28 -20.69
C GLY A 267 -0.86 -31.48 -21.68
N ASN A 268 0.04 -32.18 -22.36
CA ASN A 268 0.84 -31.66 -23.48
C ASN A 268 -0.07 -31.15 -24.59
N GLU A 269 0.24 -29.98 -25.16
CA GLU A 269 0.26 -29.78 -26.63
C GLU A 269 0.92 -28.46 -27.05
N GLU A 270 2.02 -28.64 -27.77
CA GLU A 270 2.66 -27.91 -28.87
C GLU A 270 2.59 -26.37 -29.01
N ILE A 271 3.82 -25.84 -29.04
CA ILE A 271 4.31 -24.53 -29.46
C ILE A 271 3.84 -24.15 -30.87
N SER A 272 3.48 -22.87 -31.08
CA SER A 272 3.70 -22.24 -32.39
C SER A 272 4.06 -20.75 -32.30
N ASN A 273 5.39 -20.52 -32.37
CA ASN A 273 6.14 -19.53 -33.16
C ASN A 273 5.86 -18.01 -33.03
N THR A 274 6.84 -17.37 -32.41
CA THR A 274 7.54 -16.10 -32.69
C THR A 274 7.12 -15.24 -33.88
N VAL A 275 6.99 -13.93 -33.65
CA VAL A 275 7.39 -12.88 -34.61
C VAL A 275 8.18 -11.80 -33.87
N LEU A 276 9.44 -11.64 -34.28
CA LEU A 276 10.31 -10.52 -33.96
C LEU A 276 9.86 -9.30 -34.78
N LEU A 277 9.62 -8.16 -34.14
CA LEU A 277 9.56 -6.86 -34.81
C LEU A 277 10.25 -5.81 -33.93
N THR A 278 11.45 -5.52 -34.42
CA THR A 278 12.47 -4.53 -34.09
C THR A 278 11.97 -3.12 -33.75
N ASP A 279 12.75 -2.50 -32.86
CA ASP A 279 12.98 -1.05 -32.73
C ASP A 279 11.89 -0.19 -32.08
N ILE A 280 11.59 -0.48 -30.81
CA ILE A 280 11.15 0.57 -29.89
C ILE A 280 12.18 0.59 -28.75
N LYS A 281 12.92 1.68 -28.61
CA LYS A 281 13.82 1.92 -27.47
C LYS A 281 13.00 1.89 -26.18
N LEU A 282 12.91 0.72 -25.55
CA LEU A 282 12.54 0.61 -24.15
C LEU A 282 13.58 1.41 -23.34
N ASN A 283 13.15 2.01 -22.24
CA ASN A 283 14.07 2.52 -21.23
C ASN A 283 14.82 1.33 -20.64
N ASN A 284 15.87 0.90 -21.33
CA ASN A 284 16.76 -0.14 -20.92
C ASN A 284 17.50 0.42 -19.71
N SER A 285 17.16 -0.03 -18.51
CA SER A 285 17.87 0.36 -17.30
C SER A 285 19.37 0.05 -17.41
N GLY A 286 19.75 -0.86 -18.32
CA GLY A 286 21.09 -1.42 -18.46
C GLY A 286 21.38 -2.49 -17.41
N ARG A 287 20.52 -2.62 -16.39
CA ARG A 287 20.75 -3.40 -15.19
C ARG A 287 20.32 -4.84 -15.39
N VAL A 288 21.29 -5.76 -15.40
CA VAL A 288 21.07 -7.19 -15.58
C VAL A 288 21.85 -7.97 -14.52
N LEU A 289 21.20 -8.91 -13.87
CA LEU A 289 21.86 -9.94 -13.07
C LEU A 289 22.18 -11.13 -13.97
N LYS A 290 23.42 -11.21 -14.44
CA LYS A 290 23.94 -12.30 -15.26
C LYS A 290 24.12 -13.56 -14.43
N SER A 291 23.51 -14.67 -14.84
CA SER A 291 23.65 -15.92 -14.10
C SER A 291 25.09 -16.44 -14.18
N ILE A 292 25.67 -16.79 -13.02
CA ILE A 292 27.02 -17.39 -12.94
C ILE A 292 26.92 -18.92 -12.96
N ASN A 293 25.85 -19.49 -12.39
CA ASN A 293 25.68 -20.93 -12.21
C ASN A 293 24.56 -21.55 -13.08
N GLY A 294 24.26 -20.91 -14.22
CA GLY A 294 23.56 -21.55 -15.34
C GLY A 294 22.03 -21.48 -15.32
N LYS A 295 21.43 -20.60 -14.52
CA LYS A 295 20.02 -20.20 -14.69
C LYS A 295 19.90 -19.06 -15.71
N GLU A 296 18.67 -18.63 -15.98
CA GLU A 296 18.42 -17.46 -16.81
C GLU A 296 18.93 -16.17 -16.17
N ASP A 297 19.26 -15.20 -17.02
CA ASP A 297 19.60 -13.84 -16.59
C ASP A 297 18.34 -13.12 -16.10
N ILE A 298 18.50 -12.24 -15.12
CA ILE A 298 17.39 -11.45 -14.57
C ILE A 298 17.57 -10.00 -14.97
N GLU A 299 16.70 -9.47 -15.82
CA GLU A 299 16.69 -8.06 -16.19
C GLU A 299 15.97 -7.24 -15.09
N ILE A 300 16.67 -6.23 -14.55
CA ILE A 300 16.11 -5.30 -13.56
C ILE A 300 15.56 -4.10 -14.32
N SER A 301 14.39 -4.25 -14.92
CA SER A 301 13.82 -3.28 -15.87
C SER A 301 13.36 -1.97 -15.22
N TYR A 302 13.01 -2.00 -13.94
CA TYR A 302 12.56 -0.83 -13.15
C TYR A 302 12.98 -0.98 -11.69
N LEU A 303 12.90 0.10 -10.91
CA LEU A 303 13.18 0.10 -9.49
C LEU A 303 11.99 0.72 -8.72
N PRO A 304 11.63 0.19 -7.54
CA PRO A 304 12.24 -0.98 -6.89
C PRO A 304 11.93 -2.30 -7.63
N PHE A 305 12.79 -3.30 -7.47
CA PHE A 305 12.68 -4.63 -8.08
C PHE A 305 12.84 -5.73 -7.02
N ILE A 306 11.85 -6.60 -6.86
CA ILE A 306 11.83 -7.70 -5.89
C ILE A 306 12.10 -9.04 -6.57
N ILE A 307 12.96 -9.83 -5.93
CA ILE A 307 13.18 -11.24 -6.22
C ILE A 307 12.68 -12.07 -5.05
N GLY A 308 11.96 -13.15 -5.35
CA GLY A 308 11.45 -14.08 -4.35
C GLY A 308 10.66 -15.23 -4.98
N LYS A 309 9.92 -15.98 -4.18
CA LYS A 309 9.15 -17.15 -4.61
C LYS A 309 7.66 -16.86 -4.88
N GLN A 310 7.13 -15.73 -4.40
CA GLN A 310 5.71 -15.40 -4.51
C GLN A 310 5.43 -14.58 -5.77
N ASP A 311 4.91 -15.25 -6.80
CA ASP A 311 4.60 -14.70 -8.13
C ASP A 311 3.77 -13.41 -8.12
N ARG A 312 2.80 -13.31 -7.20
CA ARG A 312 1.94 -12.12 -7.12
C ARG A 312 2.69 -10.86 -6.66
N ILE A 313 3.75 -11.01 -5.87
CA ILE A 313 4.46 -9.89 -5.22
C ILE A 313 5.82 -9.62 -5.87
N CYS A 314 6.49 -10.67 -6.35
CA CYS A 314 7.84 -10.53 -6.90
C CYS A 314 7.83 -10.00 -8.33
N ASP A 315 8.84 -9.21 -8.66
CA ASP A 315 9.08 -8.76 -10.04
C ASP A 315 9.78 -9.86 -10.84
N TYR A 316 10.56 -10.71 -10.17
CA TYR A 316 11.08 -11.96 -10.71
C TYR A 316 10.89 -13.12 -9.73
N VAL A 317 10.30 -14.21 -10.24
CA VAL A 317 10.06 -15.43 -9.46
C VAL A 317 11.27 -16.35 -9.56
N LEU A 318 12.06 -16.38 -8.49
CA LEU A 318 13.15 -17.33 -8.35
C LEU A 318 12.65 -18.59 -7.64
N ASP A 319 12.14 -19.55 -8.41
CA ASP A 319 11.73 -20.85 -7.87
C ASP A 319 12.96 -21.74 -7.59
N VAL A 320 13.54 -21.53 -6.41
CA VAL A 320 14.62 -22.33 -5.84
C VAL A 320 14.27 -22.68 -4.40
N GLU A 321 14.65 -23.88 -3.98
CA GLU A 321 14.48 -24.32 -2.61
C GLU A 321 15.21 -23.36 -1.64
N GLY A 322 14.51 -22.96 -0.57
CA GLY A 322 15.05 -22.03 0.41
C GLY A 322 14.81 -20.54 0.10
N VAL A 323 14.39 -20.18 -1.11
CA VAL A 323 14.03 -18.80 -1.43
C VAL A 323 12.72 -18.44 -0.74
N SER A 324 12.78 -17.46 0.17
CA SER A 324 11.60 -16.83 0.78
C SER A 324 10.60 -16.28 -0.24
N ARG A 325 9.33 -16.19 0.18
CA ARG A 325 8.23 -15.61 -0.62
C ARG A 325 8.60 -14.25 -1.20
N ILE A 326 9.16 -13.40 -0.35
CA ILE A 326 9.80 -12.14 -0.68
C ILE A 326 11.22 -12.24 -0.11
N HIS A 327 12.26 -12.04 -0.93
CA HIS A 327 13.63 -12.37 -0.51
C HIS A 327 14.58 -11.18 -0.55
N LEU A 328 14.64 -10.50 -1.69
CA LEU A 328 15.62 -9.45 -1.97
C LEU A 328 14.94 -8.32 -2.73
N LYS A 329 15.27 -7.08 -2.39
CA LYS A 329 14.82 -5.88 -3.10
C LYS A 329 15.99 -5.06 -3.57
N PHE A 330 15.99 -4.73 -4.85
CA PHE A 330 16.79 -3.65 -5.41
C PHE A 330 15.97 -2.36 -5.42
N PHE A 331 16.57 -1.22 -5.10
CA PHE A 331 15.90 0.08 -5.11
C PHE A 331 16.90 1.20 -5.35
N GLU A 332 16.41 2.37 -5.75
CA GLU A 332 17.26 3.54 -5.99
C GLU A 332 17.17 4.52 -4.81
N LYS A 333 18.31 5.04 -4.36
CA LYS A 333 18.38 6.10 -3.36
C LYS A 333 19.46 7.10 -3.75
N LYS A 334 19.06 8.37 -3.94
CA LYS A 334 19.96 9.47 -4.36
C LYS A 334 20.74 9.16 -5.66
N GLY A 335 20.11 8.49 -6.63
CA GLY A 335 20.74 8.14 -7.91
C GLY A 335 21.62 6.89 -7.89
N LEU A 336 21.76 6.23 -6.73
CA LEU A 336 22.56 5.03 -6.55
C LEU A 336 21.68 3.81 -6.34
N LEU A 337 22.09 2.66 -6.89
CA LEU A 337 21.41 1.38 -6.72
C LEU A 337 21.77 0.78 -5.36
N TYR A 338 20.77 0.32 -4.64
CA TYR A 338 20.93 -0.41 -3.39
C TYR A 338 20.22 -1.76 -3.45
N ALA A 339 20.71 -2.72 -2.68
CA ALA A 339 20.05 -3.97 -2.38
C ALA A 339 19.78 -4.09 -0.87
N ILE A 340 18.67 -4.73 -0.52
CA ILE A 340 18.31 -5.05 0.88
C ILE A 340 17.65 -6.43 0.94
N ASP A 341 18.10 -7.26 1.87
CA ASP A 341 17.45 -8.52 2.20
C ASP A 341 16.13 -8.25 2.95
N LEU A 342 15.04 -8.86 2.50
CA LEU A 342 13.70 -8.66 3.06
C LEU A 342 13.40 -9.72 4.14
N ASN A 343 14.30 -9.84 5.12
CA ASN A 343 14.25 -10.81 6.21
C ASN A 343 14.07 -12.26 5.72
N SER A 344 14.85 -12.61 4.70
CA SER A 344 14.79 -13.93 4.10
C SER A 344 15.32 -15.00 5.06
N ARG A 345 14.75 -16.21 5.01
CA ARG A 345 15.09 -17.28 5.96
C ARG A 345 16.56 -17.71 5.86
N ASN A 346 17.08 -17.77 4.65
CA ASN A 346 18.43 -18.24 4.35
C ASN A 346 19.43 -17.09 4.17
N GLY A 347 18.94 -15.85 4.07
CA GLY A 347 19.73 -14.65 3.83
C GLY A 347 20.20 -14.50 2.38
N THR A 348 20.49 -13.25 2.02
CA THR A 348 21.18 -12.85 0.80
C THR A 348 22.65 -12.58 1.09
N TYR A 349 23.53 -12.93 0.14
CA TYR A 349 24.95 -12.61 0.23
C TYR A 349 25.38 -11.72 -0.93
N ILE A 350 26.12 -10.65 -0.64
CA ILE A 350 26.68 -9.75 -1.64
C ILE A 350 28.19 -9.81 -1.53
N ASN A 351 28.87 -10.15 -2.63
CA ASN A 351 30.31 -10.38 -2.68
C ASN A 351 30.82 -11.37 -1.60
N GLY A 352 29.99 -12.38 -1.29
CA GLY A 352 30.29 -13.40 -0.28
C GLY A 352 30.02 -12.99 1.17
N LYS A 353 29.69 -11.73 1.45
CA LYS A 353 29.25 -11.28 2.78
C LYS A 353 27.73 -11.41 2.89
N LYS A 354 27.25 -12.07 3.95
CA LYS A 354 25.82 -12.10 4.26
C LYS A 354 25.35 -10.70 4.63
N LEU A 355 24.21 -10.26 4.09
CA LEU A 355 23.58 -9.02 4.52
C LEU A 355 23.00 -9.19 5.94
N GLU A 356 23.23 -8.19 6.79
CA GLU A 356 22.56 -8.09 8.08
C GLU A 356 21.11 -7.62 7.89
N ASN A 357 20.23 -7.91 8.85
CA ASN A 357 18.83 -7.47 8.77
C ASN A 357 18.75 -5.94 8.63
N GLU A 358 17.94 -5.49 7.68
CA GLU A 358 17.72 -4.07 7.35
C GLU A 358 18.97 -3.31 6.82
N GLU A 359 20.06 -4.01 6.53
CA GLU A 359 21.26 -3.42 5.91
C GLU A 359 20.98 -3.10 4.44
N ASN A 360 21.02 -1.80 4.11
CA ASN A 360 21.02 -1.34 2.72
C ASN A 360 22.46 -1.30 2.20
N ILE A 361 22.78 -2.12 1.20
CA ILE A 361 24.10 -2.14 0.58
C ILE A 361 24.06 -1.46 -0.78
N GLU A 362 25.02 -0.59 -1.05
CA GLU A 362 25.18 0.03 -2.37
C GLU A 362 25.72 -1.02 -3.36
N MET A 363 25.13 -1.07 -4.55
CA MET A 363 25.43 -2.05 -5.58
C MET A 363 26.19 -1.40 -6.73
N ASN A 364 27.26 -2.04 -7.18
CA ASN A 364 28.12 -1.61 -8.28
C ASN A 364 28.21 -2.68 -9.37
N THR A 365 28.50 -2.25 -10.60
CA THR A 365 28.75 -3.17 -11.71
C THR A 365 29.89 -4.13 -11.35
N GLY A 366 29.64 -5.42 -11.53
CA GLY A 366 30.56 -6.52 -11.17
C GLY A 366 30.24 -7.20 -9.85
N ASP A 367 29.38 -6.62 -9.00
CA ASP A 367 29.01 -7.22 -7.72
C ASP A 367 28.30 -8.57 -7.90
N ILE A 368 28.61 -9.50 -7.00
CA ILE A 368 28.04 -10.85 -7.01
C ILE A 368 26.93 -10.95 -5.97
N VAL A 369 25.73 -11.24 -6.45
CA VAL A 369 24.54 -11.47 -5.62
C VAL A 369 24.30 -12.98 -5.51
N ASN A 370 24.27 -13.51 -4.30
CA ASN A 370 23.91 -14.90 -4.04
C ASN A 370 22.58 -15.00 -3.27
N ILE A 371 21.63 -15.73 -3.84
CA ILE A 371 20.30 -15.99 -3.30
C ILE A 371 20.11 -17.50 -3.20
N CYS A 372 20.19 -18.07 -2.00
CA CYS A 372 20.01 -19.51 -1.76
C CYS A 372 20.88 -20.41 -2.68
N GLY A 373 22.15 -20.04 -2.88
CA GLY A 373 23.06 -20.79 -3.74
C GLY A 373 23.02 -20.37 -5.21
N MET A 374 22.04 -19.57 -5.63
CA MET A 374 22.00 -18.96 -6.97
C MET A 374 22.88 -17.73 -7.02
N SER A 375 23.90 -17.73 -7.89
CA SER A 375 24.85 -16.62 -7.99
C SER A 375 24.65 -15.85 -9.28
N TYR A 376 24.56 -14.54 -9.16
CA TYR A 376 24.42 -13.62 -10.29
C TYR A 376 25.47 -12.52 -10.20
N ARG A 377 25.95 -12.04 -11.34
CA ARG A 377 26.80 -10.86 -11.45
C ARG A 377 25.97 -9.69 -11.95
N LEU A 378 26.01 -8.57 -11.23
CA LEU A 378 25.36 -7.35 -11.65
C LEU A 378 26.13 -6.67 -12.79
N GLU A 379 25.44 -6.38 -13.88
CA GLU A 379 25.87 -5.52 -14.99
C GLU A 379 24.91 -4.34 -15.05
N MET A 380 25.39 -3.10 -15.23
CA MET A 380 24.57 -1.88 -15.31
C MET A 380 25.05 -0.95 -16.42
#